data_AF-A0A1N7LE97-F1
#
_entry.id   AF-A0A1N7LE97-F1
#
_cell.length_a   1.000
_cell.length_b   1.000
_cell.length_c   1.000
_cell.angle_alpha   90.00
_cell.angle_beta   90.00
_cell.angle_gamma   90.00
#
_symmetry.space_group_name_H-M   'P 1'
#
loop_
_entity.id
_entity.type
_entity.pdbx_description
1 polymer ?
#
loop_
_entity_poly.entity_id
_entity_poly.type
_entity_poly.pdbx_seq_one_letter_code
_entity_poly.pdbx_strand_id
1 'polypeptide(L)'
;MSLPQIVIGIPLFGFLGFGISFILNMILKTTWLPFILYLGLLGYYLFTFHLKGGDYLMLTVGLLGILGGGLTIQYLRKKGYRMF
;
A
#
# COMPACT_ATOMS: atom_id res chain seq x y z
N MET A 1 7.53 10.51 17.01
CA MET A 1 6.07 10.44 16.79
C MET A 1 5.39 10.49 18.13
N SER A 2 4.28 11.21 18.25
CA SER A 2 3.45 11.17 19.46
C SER A 2 2.58 9.92 19.46
N LEU A 3 2.21 9.44 20.66
CA LEU A 3 1.35 8.25 20.81
C LEU A 3 0.02 8.37 20.06
N PRO A 4 -0.71 9.50 20.09
CA PRO A 4 -1.94 9.66 19.30
C PRO A 4 -1.72 9.52 17.80
N GLN A 5 -0.59 10.03 17.29
CA GLN A 5 -0.27 9.95 15.87
C GLN A 5 -0.05 8.50 15.42
N ILE A 6 0.57 7.67 16.25
CA ILE A 6 0.78 6.24 15.94
C ILE A 6 -0.56 5.50 15.93
N VAL A 7 -1.41 5.74 16.93
CA VAL A 7 -2.72 5.08 17.09
C VAL A 7 -3.63 5.38 15.89
N ILE A 8 -3.64 6.61 15.39
CA ILE A 8 -4.46 7.01 14.24
C ILE A 8 -3.77 6.64 12.92
N GLY A 9 -2.45 6.82 12.85
CA GLY A 9 -1.67 6.66 11.64
C GLY A 9 -1.61 5.22 11.14
N ILE A 10 -1.49 4.23 12.04
CA ILE A 10 -1.39 2.82 11.64
C ILE A 10 -2.65 2.36 10.87
N PRO A 11 -3.88 2.49 11.42
CA PRO A 11 -5.07 2.13 10.66
C PRO A 11 -5.18 2.91 9.36
N LEU A 12 -4.95 4.23 9.42
CA LEU A 12 -5.14 5.12 8.28
C LEU A 12 -4.23 4.75 7.11
N PHE A 13 -2.92 4.57 7.33
CA PHE A 13 -1.98 4.17 6.28
C PHE A 13 -2.23 2.76 5.77
N GLY A 14 -2.65 1.83 6.64
CA GLY A 14 -2.99 0.46 6.23
C GLY A 14 -4.19 0.42 5.30
N PHE A 15 -5.29 1.08 5.68
CA PHE A 15 -6.50 1.17 4.87
C PHE A 15 -6.29 1.97 3.57
N LEU A 16 -5.52 3.07 3.62
CA LEU A 16 -5.18 3.82 2.41
C LEU A 16 -4.35 3.00 1.44
N GLY A 17 -3.28 2.34 1.91
CA GLY A 17 -2.46 1.49 1.07
C GLY A 17 -3.28 0.36 0.42
N PHE A 18 -4.14 -0.28 1.21
CA PHE A 18 -5.07 -1.28 0.71
C PHE A 18 -6.04 -0.73 -0.34
N GLY A 19 -6.72 0.38 -0.05
CA GLY A 19 -7.70 0.99 -0.94
C GLY A 19 -7.08 1.48 -2.25
N ILE A 20 -5.93 2.14 -2.20
CA ILE A 20 -5.20 2.61 -3.39
C ILE A 20 -4.79 1.42 -4.26
N SER A 21 -4.24 0.36 -3.66
CA SER A 21 -3.89 -0.86 -4.39
C SER A 21 -5.09 -1.50 -5.06
N PHE A 22 -6.24 -1.54 -4.38
CA PHE A 22 -7.49 -2.06 -4.92
C PHE A 22 -7.97 -1.24 -6.12
N ILE A 23 -8.10 0.08 -5.96
CA ILE A 23 -8.60 1.00 -7.00
C ILE A 23 -7.70 0.98 -8.24
N LEU A 24 -6.38 1.10 -8.05
CA LEU A 24 -5.43 1.10 -9.17
C LEU A 24 -5.49 -0.21 -9.96
N ASN A 25 -5.59 -1.36 -9.28
CA ASN A 25 -5.69 -2.65 -9.94
C ASN A 25 -7.04 -2.85 -10.66
N MET A 26 -8.12 -2.22 -10.19
CA MET A 26 -9.40 -2.23 -10.89
C MET A 26 -9.36 -1.40 -12.17
N ILE A 27 -8.78 -0.19 -12.14
CA ILE A 27 -8.69 0.70 -13.30
C ILE A 27 -7.69 0.17 -14.34
N LEU A 28 -6.48 -0.17 -13.91
CA LEU A 28 -5.37 -0.52 -14.80
C LEU A 28 -5.34 -2.01 -15.19
N LYS A 29 -6.23 -2.82 -14.61
CA LYS A 29 -6.38 -4.27 -14.87
C LYS A 29 -5.10 -5.11 -14.72
N THR A 30 -4.07 -4.57 -14.07
CA THR A 30 -2.84 -5.27 -13.66
C THR A 30 -2.95 -5.68 -12.19
N THR A 31 -2.16 -6.66 -11.70
CA THR A 31 -2.19 -7.09 -10.27
C THR A 31 -1.06 -6.46 -9.45
N TRP A 32 0.11 -6.35 -10.07
CA TRP A 32 1.36 -6.07 -9.38
C TRP A 32 1.82 -4.62 -9.55
N LEU A 33 1.17 -3.84 -10.41
CA LEU A 33 1.58 -2.47 -10.71
C LEU A 33 1.58 -1.55 -9.46
N PRO A 34 0.55 -1.54 -8.59
CA PRO A 34 0.58 -0.70 -7.39
C PRO A 34 1.72 -1.04 -6.45
N PHE A 35 2.06 -2.32 -6.34
CA PHE A 35 3.18 -2.80 -5.54
C PHE A 35 4.52 -2.34 -6.12
N ILE A 36 4.72 -2.48 -7.43
CA ILE A 36 5.95 -2.03 -8.10
C ILE A 36 6.12 -0.51 -7.98
N LEU A 37 5.05 0.27 -8.21
CA LEU A 37 5.08 1.72 -8.04
C LEU A 37 5.44 2.11 -6.61
N TYR A 38 4.84 1.43 -5.63
CA TYR A 38 5.13 1.70 -4.24
C TYR A 38 6.58 1.36 -3.87
N LEU A 39 7.13 0.24 -4.34
CA LEU A 39 8.53 -0.11 -4.12
C LEU A 39 9.49 0.89 -4.76
N GLY A 40 9.18 1.38 -5.96
CA GLY A 40 9.97 2.44 -6.61
C GLY A 40 9.99 3.72 -5.79
N LEU A 41 8.83 4.17 -5.30
CA LEU A 41 8.73 5.33 -4.40
C LEU A 41 9.49 5.08 -3.10
N LEU A 42 9.31 3.91 -2.49
CA LEU A 42 9.98 3.55 -1.24
C LEU A 42 11.51 3.58 -1.38
N GLY A 43 12.06 3.02 -2.46
CA GLY A 43 13.49 3.08 -2.75
C GLY A 43 13.98 4.51 -2.96
N TYR A 44 13.23 5.33 -3.69
CA TYR A 44 13.54 6.76 -3.88
C TYR A 44 13.55 7.52 -2.55
N TYR A 45 12.57 7.28 -1.69
CA TYR A 45 12.49 7.93 -0.37
C TYR A 45 13.64 7.52 0.54
N LEU A 46 14.03 6.24 0.55
CA LEU A 46 15.14 5.74 1.35
C LEU A 46 16.50 6.33 0.92
N PHE A 47 16.70 6.56 -0.38
CA PHE A 47 17.96 7.09 -0.90
C PHE A 47 18.07 8.61 -0.75
N THR A 48 16.93 9.32 -0.83
CA THR A 48 16.90 10.78 -0.90
C THR A 48 16.70 11.44 0.46
N PHE A 49 15.95 10.81 1.38
CA PHE A 49 15.53 11.44 2.62
C PHE A 49 16.08 10.73 3.86
N HIS A 50 16.37 11.53 4.89
CA HIS A 50 16.76 11.03 6.21
C HIS A 50 15.50 10.70 7.01
N LEU A 51 15.05 9.45 6.92
CA LEU A 51 13.84 8.97 7.58
C LEU A 51 14.03 8.83 9.09
N LYS A 52 13.01 9.21 9.85
CA LYS A 52 12.94 8.96 11.29
C LYS A 52 12.30 7.59 11.54
N GLY A 53 12.51 7.03 12.73
CA GLY A 53 11.97 5.71 13.10
C GLY A 53 10.46 5.54 12.84
N GLY A 54 9.70 6.63 13.01
CA GLY A 54 8.26 6.65 12.72
C GLY A 54 7.88 6.51 11.24
N ASP A 55 8.72 7.02 10.35
CA ASP A 55 8.45 7.02 8.92
C ASP A 55 8.59 5.60 8.36
N TYR A 56 9.59 4.84 8.84
CA TYR A 56 9.74 3.41 8.53
C TYR A 56 8.49 2.60 8.93
N LEU A 57 7.89 2.91 10.07
CA LEU A 57 6.66 2.26 10.52
C LEU A 57 5.50 2.57 9.57
N MET A 58 5.30 3.83 9.18
CA MET A 58 4.23 4.18 8.24
C MET A 58 4.44 3.58 6.85
N LEU A 59 5.68 3.52 6.37
CA LEU A 59 6.02 2.91 5.08
C LEU A 59 5.77 1.39 5.11
N THR A 60 6.15 0.69 6.17
CA THR A 60 5.91 -0.76 6.28
C THR A 60 4.43 -1.09 6.38
N VAL A 61 3.65 -0.32 7.15
CA VAL A 61 2.19 -0.49 7.24
C VAL A 61 1.50 -0.23 5.89
N GLY A 62 1.91 0.83 5.17
CA GLY A 62 1.40 1.10 3.83
C GLY A 62 1.74 -0.01 2.83
N LEU A 63 2.95 -0.56 2.89
CA LEU A 63 3.38 -1.70 2.07
C LEU A 63 2.52 -2.94 2.30
N LEU A 64 2.24 -3.26 3.57
CA LEU A 64 1.36 -4.37 3.94
C LEU A 64 -0.06 -4.17 3.41
N GLY A 65 -0.59 -2.95 3.49
CA GLY A 65 -1.88 -2.60 2.90
C GLY A 65 -1.91 -2.87 1.39
N ILE A 66 -0.89 -2.40 0.67
CA ILE A 66 -0.80 -2.56 -0.79
C ILE A 66 -0.68 -4.03 -1.20
N LEU A 67 0.13 -4.81 -0.49
CA LEU A 67 0.23 -6.26 -0.68
C LEU A 67 -1.12 -6.95 -0.43
N GLY A 68 -1.80 -6.61 0.66
CA GLY A 68 -3.13 -7.13 0.97
C GLY A 68 -4.14 -6.84 -0.15
N GLY A 69 -4.14 -5.61 -0.67
CA GLY A 69 -4.99 -5.21 -1.80
C GLY A 69 -4.68 -6.00 -3.08
N GLY A 70 -3.39 -6.17 -3.40
CA GLY A 70 -2.94 -6.94 -4.57
C GLY A 70 -3.34 -8.41 -4.51
N LEU A 71 -3.14 -9.06 -3.35
CA LEU A 71 -3.56 -10.45 -3.12
C LEU A 71 -5.08 -10.60 -3.20
N THR A 72 -5.82 -9.66 -2.64
CA THR A 72 -7.29 -9.64 -2.69
C THR A 72 -7.78 -9.57 -4.13
N ILE A 73 -7.22 -8.68 -4.95
CA ILE A 73 -7.58 -8.59 -6.37
C ILE A 73 -7.22 -9.86 -7.12
N GLN A 74 -6.04 -10.43 -6.88
CA GLN A 74 -5.64 -11.68 -7.52
C GLN A 74 -6.64 -12.80 -7.22
N TYR A 75 -7.11 -12.87 -5.98
CA TYR A 75 -8.13 -13.82 -5.56
C TYR A 75 -9.49 -13.57 -6.25
N LEU A 76 -9.94 -12.31 -6.30
CA LEU A 76 -11.20 -11.94 -6.95
C LEU A 76 -11.18 -12.23 -8.46
N ARG A 77 -10.05 -11.99 -9.14
CA ARG A 77 -9.87 -12.34 -10.56
C ARG A 77 -9.99 -13.84 -10.81
N LYS A 78 -9.37 -14.67 -9.96
CA LYS A 78 -9.48 -16.14 -10.06
C LYS A 78 -10.92 -16.63 -9.87
N LYS A 79 -11.72 -15.90 -9.08
CA LYS A 79 -13.14 -16.20 -8.85
C LYS A 79 -14.08 -15.66 -9.94
N GLY A 80 -13.56 -15.04 -11.00
CA GLY A 80 -14.38 -14.52 -12.10
C GLY A 80 -15.19 -13.27 -11.73
N TYR A 81 -14.83 -12.55 -10.65
CA TYR A 81 -15.45 -11.27 -10.37
C TYR A 81 -15.14 -10.29 -11.51
N ARG A 82 -16.19 -9.72 -12.08
CA ARG A 82 -16.06 -8.63 -13.05
C ARG A 82 -15.53 -7.41 -12.31
N MET A 83 -14.29 -7.06 -12.60
CA MET A 83 -13.74 -5.78 -12.17
C MET A 83 -14.25 -4.71 -13.14
N PHE A 84 -14.52 -3.51 -12.63
CA PHE A 84 -15.15 -2.39 -13.34
C PHE A 84 -14.67 -2.25 -14.80
#